data_AF-A0A2E0ZL28-F1
#
_entry.id   AF-A0A2E0ZL28-F1
#
_cell.length_a   1.000
_cell.length_b   1.000
_cell.length_c   1.000
_cell.angle_alpha   90.00
_cell.angle_beta   90.00
_cell.angle_gamma   90.00
#
_symmetry.space_group_name_H-M   'P 1'
#
loop_
_entity.id
_entity.type
_entity.pdbx_description
1 polymer ?
#
loop_
_entity_poly.entity_id
_entity_poly.type
_entity_poly.pdbx_seq_one_letter_code
_entity_poly.pdbx_strand_id
1 'polypeptide(L)'
;MLQAKVLVDGTAAGKALVLTEPLSLWGGLNPETGEIIDRRHPQAGQIVTSRVLVLPSGRGSSSASSILLEAVKQGTAPAAIITSETDGILALGAAVAREMYDRTPPVLVLGGNDYAQIQTGQQVEISANGMVFIKT
;
A
#
# COMPACT_ATOMS: atom_id res chain seq x y z
N MET A 1 3.19 -17.96 5.52
CA MET A 1 2.10 -17.80 4.54
C MET A 1 0.90 -17.31 5.29
N LEU A 2 0.27 -16.23 4.83
CA LEU A 2 -0.81 -15.55 5.55
C LEU A 2 -1.99 -15.38 4.60
N GLN A 3 -3.22 -15.47 5.13
CA GLN A 3 -4.43 -15.23 4.35
C GLN A 3 -4.96 -13.83 4.65
N ALA A 4 -4.94 -12.95 3.65
CA ALA A 4 -5.51 -11.62 3.77
C ALA A 4 -6.98 -11.59 3.33
N LYS A 5 -7.73 -10.64 3.89
CA LYS A 5 -8.98 -10.17 3.29
C LYS A 5 -8.61 -9.26 2.13
N VAL A 6 -9.18 -9.53 0.96
CA VAL A 6 -8.95 -8.75 -0.26
C VAL A 6 -9.98 -7.63 -0.35
N LEU A 7 -9.52 -6.38 -0.50
CA LEU A 7 -10.37 -5.24 -0.85
C LEU A 7 -10.28 -4.95 -2.34
N VAL A 8 -9.06 -5.04 -2.90
CA VAL A 8 -8.78 -4.96 -4.33
C VAL A 8 -7.84 -6.10 -4.68
N ASP A 9 -8.29 -7.00 -5.55
CA ASP A 9 -7.54 -8.16 -6.01
C ASP A 9 -6.42 -7.78 -6.98
N GLY A 10 -5.45 -8.69 -7.11
CA GLY A 10 -4.29 -8.54 -7.96
C GLY A 10 -3.11 -9.35 -7.47
N THR A 11 -2.07 -9.42 -8.29
CA THR A 11 -0.79 -10.05 -7.93
C THR A 11 0.28 -8.99 -7.81
N ALA A 12 1.17 -9.13 -6.84
CA ALA A 12 2.28 -8.20 -6.66
C ALA A 12 3.47 -8.89 -6.01
N ALA A 13 4.65 -8.34 -6.21
CA ALA A 13 5.86 -8.74 -5.52
C ALA A 13 6.72 -7.52 -5.25
N GLY A 14 7.38 -7.49 -4.09
CA GLY A 14 8.27 -6.40 -3.75
C GLY A 14 8.85 -6.53 -2.35
N LYS A 15 9.85 -5.71 -2.06
CA LYS A 15 10.35 -5.58 -0.69
C LYS A 15 9.32 -4.83 0.16
N ALA A 16 9.04 -5.34 1.35
CA ALA A 16 8.17 -4.69 2.31
C ALA A 16 8.77 -3.36 2.77
N LEU A 17 7.92 -2.34 2.85
CA LEU A 17 8.16 -1.09 3.55
C LEU A 17 7.08 -0.97 4.62
N VAL A 18 7.43 -1.32 5.85
CA VAL A 18 6.51 -1.23 7.00
C VAL A 18 6.62 0.16 7.59
N LEU A 19 5.49 0.87 7.59
CA LEU A 19 5.36 2.17 8.23
C LEU A 19 5.01 1.96 9.71
N THR A 20 5.67 2.69 10.59
CA THR A 20 5.40 2.61 12.04
C THR A 20 4.23 3.51 12.45
N GLU A 21 3.80 4.40 11.57
CA GLU A 21 2.65 5.28 11.75
C GLU A 21 1.74 5.25 10.51
N PRO A 22 0.46 5.65 10.65
CA PRO A 22 -0.42 5.87 9.51
C PRO A 22 0.07 7.02 8.62
N LEU A 23 0.10 6.78 7.31
CA LEU A 23 0.45 7.79 6.30
C LEU A 23 -0.80 8.42 5.69
N SER A 24 -0.89 9.75 5.76
CA SER A 24 -1.83 10.50 4.92
C SER A 24 -1.25 10.63 3.51
N LEU A 25 -1.87 10.00 2.51
CA LEU A 25 -1.40 10.15 1.13
C LEU A 25 -1.49 11.62 0.69
N TRP A 26 -2.57 12.31 1.05
CA TRP A 26 -2.70 13.74 0.86
C TRP A 26 -1.68 14.49 1.72
N GLY A 27 -0.72 15.16 1.07
CA GLY A 27 0.35 15.93 1.71
C GLY A 27 1.49 15.10 2.30
N GLY A 28 1.38 13.77 2.34
CA GLY A 28 2.42 12.87 2.86
C GLY A 28 3.09 11.98 1.82
N LEU A 29 2.50 11.81 0.63
CA LEU A 29 3.12 11.12 -0.50
C LEU A 29 3.28 12.07 -1.68
N ASN A 30 4.45 12.11 -2.30
CA ASN A 30 4.64 12.74 -3.59
C ASN A 30 4.25 11.75 -4.71
N PRO A 31 3.17 12.00 -5.47
CA PRO A 31 2.74 11.09 -6.53
C PRO A 31 3.67 11.06 -7.74
N GLU A 32 4.58 12.01 -7.92
CA GLU A 32 5.52 12.02 -9.05
C GLU A 32 6.77 11.17 -8.77
N THR A 33 7.14 10.98 -7.50
CA THR A 33 8.37 10.26 -7.11
C THR A 33 8.09 9.00 -6.30
N GLY A 34 6.93 8.91 -5.65
CA GLY A 34 6.61 7.90 -4.66
C GLY A 34 7.29 8.12 -3.31
N GLU A 35 7.86 9.30 -3.06
CA GLU A 35 8.52 9.63 -1.79
C GLU A 35 7.53 10.00 -0.70
N ILE A 36 7.76 9.52 0.52
CA ILE A 36 7.07 9.99 1.72
C ILE A 36 7.62 11.38 2.08
N ILE A 37 6.85 12.42 1.80
CA ILE A 37 7.26 13.83 1.96
C ILE A 37 6.80 14.48 3.27
N ASP A 38 5.94 13.82 4.04
CA ASP A 38 5.60 14.30 5.38
C ASP A 38 6.84 14.18 6.29
N ARG A 39 7.53 15.29 6.51
CA ARG A 39 8.75 15.38 7.34
C ARG A 39 8.54 14.99 8.80
N ARG A 40 7.29 14.92 9.27
CA ARG A 40 6.98 14.47 10.64
C ARG A 40 6.83 12.95 10.73
N HIS A 41 6.65 12.28 9.59
CA HIS A 41 6.49 10.84 9.55
C HIS A 41 7.84 10.13 9.81
N PRO A 42 7.89 9.06 10.62
CA PRO A 42 9.15 8.39 10.95
C PRO A 42 9.90 7.82 9.73
N GLN A 43 9.17 7.46 8.67
CA GLN A 43 9.70 6.99 7.39
C GLN A 43 9.80 8.08 6.30
N ALA A 44 9.86 9.37 6.67
CA ALA A 44 10.07 10.45 5.71
C ALA A 44 11.32 10.18 4.82
N GLY A 45 11.21 10.51 3.53
CA GLY A 45 12.25 10.28 2.52
C GLY A 45 12.33 8.84 1.97
N GLN A 46 11.54 7.90 2.50
CA GLN A 46 11.44 6.56 1.91
C GLN A 46 10.61 6.57 0.61
N ILE A 47 10.97 5.69 -0.32
CA ILE A 47 10.28 5.53 -1.60
C ILE A 47 9.34 4.31 -1.55
N VAL A 48 8.06 4.53 -1.85
CA VAL A 48 7.04 3.46 -1.87
C VAL A 48 6.98 2.74 -3.22
N THR A 49 7.47 3.36 -4.30
CA THR A 49 7.43 2.82 -5.67
C THR A 49 7.95 1.39 -5.72
N SER A 50 7.15 0.48 -6.30
CA SER A 50 7.49 -0.95 -6.43
C SER A 50 7.75 -1.70 -5.11
N ARG A 51 7.39 -1.12 -3.95
CA ARG A 51 7.44 -1.78 -2.64
C ARG A 51 6.08 -2.34 -2.26
N VAL A 52 6.08 -3.34 -1.38
CA VAL A 52 4.84 -3.72 -0.66
C VAL A 52 4.72 -2.78 0.53
N LEU A 53 3.81 -1.82 0.44
CA LEU A 53 3.59 -0.82 1.48
C LEU A 53 2.70 -1.42 2.57
N VAL A 54 3.19 -1.44 3.81
CA VAL A 54 2.49 -2.02 4.95
C VAL A 54 2.19 -0.91 5.95
N LEU A 55 0.91 -0.69 6.24
CA LEU A 55 0.38 0.44 7.01
C LEU A 55 -0.36 -0.07 8.25
N PRO A 56 -0.17 0.54 9.44
CA PRO A 56 -0.93 0.15 10.62
C PRO A 56 -2.41 0.48 10.43
N SER A 57 -2.71 1.62 9.81
CA SER A 57 -4.03 1.98 9.32
C SER A 57 -3.88 2.98 8.19
N GLY A 58 -4.93 3.16 7.40
CA GLY A 58 -4.96 4.30 6.50
C GLY A 58 -5.29 5.58 7.27
N ARG A 59 -4.88 6.70 6.68
CA ARG A 59 -5.09 8.03 7.23
C ARG A 59 -5.43 8.97 6.09
N GLY A 60 -6.45 9.80 6.28
CA GLY A 60 -6.86 10.79 5.29
C GLY A 60 -8.36 10.77 5.01
N SER A 61 -8.76 11.61 4.07
CA SER A 61 -10.13 11.72 3.55
C SER A 61 -10.16 11.23 2.10
N SER A 62 -11.29 11.38 1.42
CA SER A 62 -11.44 11.02 -0.01
C SER A 62 -10.37 11.64 -0.93
N SER A 63 -9.72 12.74 -0.53
CA SER A 63 -8.58 13.34 -1.25
C SER A 63 -7.33 12.44 -1.27
N ALA A 64 -7.21 11.44 -0.39
CA ALA A 64 -6.13 10.46 -0.46
C ALA A 64 -6.28 9.54 -1.69
N SER A 65 -7.51 9.29 -2.13
CA SER A 65 -7.80 8.45 -3.31
C SER A 65 -7.29 9.10 -4.60
N SER A 66 -7.33 10.43 -4.72
CA SER A 66 -6.79 11.14 -5.89
C SER A 66 -5.26 11.07 -5.95
N ILE A 67 -4.56 11.12 -4.81
CA ILE A 67 -3.11 10.96 -4.79
C ILE A 67 -2.69 9.54 -5.17
N LEU A 68 -3.41 8.52 -4.69
CA LEU A 68 -3.17 7.14 -5.14
C LEU A 68 -3.39 6.99 -6.65
N LEU A 69 -4.48 7.57 -7.17
CA LEU A 69 -4.77 7.59 -8.60
C LEU A 69 -3.65 8.26 -9.41
N GLU A 70 -3.14 9.39 -8.95
CA GLU A 70 -2.02 10.09 -9.59
C GLU A 70 -0.72 9.28 -9.52
N ALA A 71 -0.38 8.68 -8.38
CA ALA A 71 0.79 7.81 -8.26
C ALA A 71 0.68 6.59 -9.20
N VAL A 72 -0.53 6.02 -9.33
CA VAL A 72 -0.79 4.95 -10.30
C VAL A 72 -0.62 5.46 -11.71
N LYS A 73 -1.11 6.66 -12.07
CA LYS A 73 -0.89 7.27 -13.38
C LYS A 73 0.59 7.45 -13.69
N GLN A 74 1.37 7.95 -12.73
CA GLN A 74 2.80 8.24 -12.87
C GLN A 74 3.69 6.99 -12.80
N GLY A 75 3.17 5.85 -12.32
CA GLY A 75 3.95 4.62 -12.17
C GLY A 75 4.82 4.58 -10.91
N THR A 76 4.50 5.42 -9.93
CA THR A 76 5.20 5.56 -8.65
C THR A 76 4.41 4.98 -7.48
N ALA A 77 3.23 4.41 -7.76
CA ALA A 77 2.46 3.68 -6.78
C ALA A 77 3.28 2.51 -6.17
N PRO A 78 2.96 2.11 -4.94
CA PRO A 78 3.49 0.87 -4.39
C PRO A 78 3.06 -0.33 -5.25
N ALA A 79 3.81 -1.43 -5.17
CA ALA A 79 3.45 -2.67 -5.82
C ALA A 79 2.17 -3.28 -5.22
N ALA A 80 1.97 -3.09 -3.92
CA ALA A 80 0.77 -3.48 -3.18
C ALA A 80 0.63 -2.67 -1.89
N ILE A 81 -0.58 -2.64 -1.34
CA ILE A 81 -0.88 -2.01 -0.05
C ILE A 81 -1.47 -3.06 0.90
N ILE A 82 -0.91 -3.19 2.10
CA ILE A 82 -1.41 -4.03 3.17
C ILE A 82 -1.71 -3.15 4.38
N THR A 83 -2.93 -3.24 4.92
CA THR A 83 -3.33 -2.55 6.15
C THR A 83 -3.66 -3.54 7.28
N SER A 84 -3.63 -3.10 8.54
CA SER A 84 -4.10 -3.94 9.66
C SER A 84 -5.63 -3.94 9.84
N GLU A 85 -6.30 -2.93 9.27
CA GLU A 85 -7.74 -2.77 9.30
C GLU A 85 -8.30 -2.35 7.94
N THR A 86 -9.61 -2.50 7.74
CA THR A 86 -10.25 -2.16 6.46
C THR A 86 -10.26 -0.66 6.25
N ASP A 87 -9.74 -0.19 5.10
CA ASP A 87 -9.81 1.20 4.68
C ASP A 87 -10.58 1.34 3.36
N GLY A 88 -11.76 1.95 3.42
CA GLY A 88 -12.62 2.16 2.26
C GLY A 88 -12.11 3.23 1.28
N ILE A 89 -11.31 4.18 1.75
CA ILE A 89 -10.77 5.29 0.94
C ILE A 89 -9.63 4.76 0.06
N LEU A 90 -8.74 3.95 0.63
CA LEU A 90 -7.68 3.28 -0.13
C LEU A 90 -8.27 2.29 -1.14
N ALA A 91 -9.27 1.49 -0.72
CA ALA A 91 -9.95 0.57 -1.61
C ALA A 91 -10.63 1.30 -2.78
N LEU A 92 -11.33 2.41 -2.51
CA LEU A 92 -11.96 3.22 -3.55
C LEU A 92 -10.91 3.82 -4.51
N GLY A 93 -9.83 4.41 -3.98
CA GLY A 93 -8.76 4.96 -4.81
C GLY A 93 -8.13 3.92 -5.73
N ALA A 94 -7.85 2.73 -5.20
CA ALA A 94 -7.32 1.63 -5.99
C ALA A 94 -8.32 1.09 -7.02
N ALA A 95 -9.61 1.00 -6.68
CA ALA A 95 -10.66 0.58 -7.61
C ALA A 95 -10.84 1.56 -8.77
N VAL A 96 -10.89 2.87 -8.49
CA VAL A 96 -10.98 3.91 -9.53
C VAL A 96 -9.73 3.90 -10.42
N ALA A 97 -8.54 3.74 -9.84
CA ALA A 97 -7.31 3.67 -10.62
C ALA A 97 -7.27 2.49 -11.59
N ARG A 98 -7.79 1.34 -11.17
CA ARG A 98 -7.96 0.17 -12.04
C ARG A 98 -8.89 0.46 -13.21
N GLU A 99 -10.04 1.06 -12.96
CA GLU A 99 -10.99 1.40 -14.03
C GLU A 99 -10.40 2.40 -15.03
N MET A 100 -9.63 3.38 -14.55
CA MET A 100 -9.09 4.45 -15.39
C MET A 100 -7.82 4.06 -16.17
N TYR A 101 -6.97 3.20 -15.59
CA TYR A 101 -5.62 2.94 -16.12
C TYR A 101 -5.32 1.46 -16.36
N ASP A 102 -6.32 0.59 -16.17
CA ASP A 102 -6.20 -0.87 -16.28
C ASP A 102 -5.07 -1.45 -15.42
N ARG A 103 -4.72 -0.74 -14.34
CA ARG A 103 -3.64 -1.06 -13.42
C ARG A 103 -3.90 -0.44 -12.05
N THR A 104 -3.56 -1.15 -10.99
CA THR A 104 -3.67 -0.66 -9.61
C THR A 104 -2.87 -1.57 -8.67
N PRO A 105 -2.36 -1.09 -7.54
CA PRO A 105 -1.90 -1.98 -6.48
C PRO A 105 -3.08 -2.79 -5.90
N PRO A 106 -2.92 -4.12 -5.67
CA PRO A 106 -3.83 -4.83 -4.80
C PRO A 106 -3.83 -4.22 -3.39
N VAL A 107 -5.00 -4.22 -2.77
CA VAL A 107 -5.22 -3.69 -1.42
C VAL A 107 -5.76 -4.81 -0.54
N LEU A 108 -5.01 -5.12 0.50
CA LEU A 108 -5.22 -6.26 1.38
C LEU A 108 -5.30 -5.83 2.84
N VAL A 109 -6.04 -6.60 3.63
CA VAL A 109 -6.11 -6.44 5.09
C VAL A 109 -5.62 -7.72 5.76
N LEU A 110 -4.63 -7.60 6.65
CA LEU A 110 -4.17 -8.68 7.51
C LEU A 110 -4.54 -8.37 8.96
N GLY A 111 -5.02 -9.38 9.70
CA GLY A 111 -5.26 -9.23 11.15
C GLY A 111 -3.97 -9.02 11.93
N GLY A 112 -4.05 -8.44 13.13
CA GLY A 112 -2.89 -7.97 13.90
C GLY A 112 -1.73 -8.97 14.06
N ASN A 113 -2.01 -10.25 14.31
CA ASN A 113 -0.96 -11.27 14.44
C ASN A 113 -0.25 -11.58 13.12
N ASP A 114 -0.95 -11.51 11.99
CA ASP A 114 -0.38 -11.77 10.67
C ASP A 114 0.33 -10.52 10.13
N TYR A 115 -0.26 -9.36 10.35
CA TYR A 115 0.33 -8.05 10.06
C TYR A 115 1.70 -7.90 10.73
N ALA A 116 1.81 -8.27 12.02
CA ALA A 116 3.04 -8.14 12.81
C ALA A 116 4.20 -9.06 12.34
N GLN A 117 3.94 -10.03 11.47
CA GLN A 117 4.98 -10.91 10.94
C GLN A 117 5.79 -10.28 9.80
N ILE A 118 5.28 -9.22 9.17
CA ILE A 118 5.96 -8.55 8.06
C ILE A 118 6.94 -7.51 8.62
N GLN A 119 8.18 -7.56 8.14
CA GLN A 119 9.25 -6.62 8.51
C GLN A 119 9.79 -5.91 7.26
N THR A 120 10.17 -4.64 7.42
CA THR A 120 10.79 -3.86 6.34
C THR A 120 11.99 -4.58 5.77
N GLY A 121 12.08 -4.63 4.43
CA GLY A 121 13.16 -5.28 3.70
C GLY A 121 12.90 -6.73 3.30
N GLN A 122 11.94 -7.42 3.93
CA GLN A 122 11.55 -8.77 3.54
C GLN A 122 10.94 -8.78 2.14
N GLN A 123 11.20 -9.83 1.37
CA GLN A 123 10.57 -10.01 0.08
C GLN A 123 9.16 -10.58 0.29
N VAL A 124 8.14 -9.88 -0.21
CA VAL A 124 6.74 -10.27 -0.09
C VAL A 124 6.14 -10.52 -1.48
N GLU A 125 5.38 -11.59 -1.60
CA GLU A 125 4.61 -11.94 -2.80
C GLU A 125 3.13 -12.08 -2.45
N ILE A 126 2.28 -11.56 -3.33
CA ILE A 126 0.83 -11.50 -3.20
C ILE A 126 0.21 -12.20 -4.40
N SER A 127 -0.69 -13.14 -4.11
CA SER A 127 -1.52 -13.80 -5.12
C SER A 127 -2.91 -13.16 -5.19
N ALA A 128 -3.57 -13.29 -6.35
CA ALA A 128 -4.89 -12.69 -6.61
C ALA A 128 -5.98 -13.13 -5.63
N ASN A 129 -5.85 -14.32 -5.03
CA ASN A 129 -6.75 -14.84 -4.00
C ASN A 129 -6.46 -14.34 -2.57
N GLY A 130 -5.55 -13.36 -2.41
CA GLY A 130 -5.21 -12.77 -1.12
C GLY A 130 -4.17 -13.54 -0.30
N MET A 131 -3.49 -14.51 -0.89
CA MET A 131 -2.39 -15.19 -0.22
C MET A 131 -1.14 -14.31 -0.19
N VAL A 132 -0.56 -14.15 1.01
CA VAL A 132 0.67 -13.38 1.24
C VAL A 132 1.80 -14.34 1.64
N PHE A 133 2.89 -14.31 0.87
CA PHE A 133 4.09 -15.09 1.08
C PHE A 133 5.23 -14.17 1.50
N ILE A 134 5.81 -14.40 2.68
CA ILE A 134 6.97 -13.68 3.18
C ILE A 134 8.17 -14.60 2.98
N LYS A 135 9.16 -14.15 2.21
CA LYS A 135 10.42 -14.86 2.01
C LYS A 135 11.44 -14.36 3.02
N THR A 136 12.19 -15.32 3.59
CA THR A 136 13.23 -15.10 4.59
C THR A 136 14.53 -14.65 3.94
#